data_AF-A0A1B6FNI1-F1
#
_entry.id   AF-A0A1B6FNI1-F1
#
_cell.length_a   1.000
_cell.length_b   1.000
_cell.length_c   1.000
_cell.angle_alpha   90.00
_cell.angle_beta   90.00
_cell.angle_gamma   90.00
#
_symmetry.space_group_name_H-M   'P 1'
#
loop_
_entity.id
_entity.type
_entity.pdbx_description
1 polymer ?
#
loop_
_entity_poly.entity_id
_entity_poly.type
_entity_poly.pdbx_seq_one_letter_code
_entity_poly.pdbx_strand_id
1 'polypeptide(L)'
;GASDLVVELVIRSVHSPSIFVEAVELGIALLEGGNPIIQKSMYSKLLGGDLSQAFFKVFYDKMRDAQQEIKSTVTVNTSDIAAKAHEDKESGKELDKMNKKKGKSNGMVITDEMREELNQAAAATSQAYSTVRNITPGEES
;
A
#
# COMPACT_ATOMS: atom_id res chain seq x y z
N GLY A 1 -18.77 -33.34 -8.05
CA GLY A 1 -19.19 -32.83 -9.38
C GLY A 1 -18.47 -31.54 -9.69
N ALA A 2 -18.79 -30.87 -10.80
CA ALA A 2 -18.11 -29.62 -11.19
C ALA A 2 -18.26 -28.48 -10.17
N SER A 3 -19.41 -28.41 -9.48
CA SER A 3 -19.65 -27.47 -8.37
C SER A 3 -18.77 -27.75 -7.15
N ASP A 4 -18.49 -29.02 -6.82
CA ASP A 4 -17.54 -29.38 -5.76
C ASP A 4 -16.12 -28.91 -6.11
N LEU A 5 -15.71 -29.15 -7.36
CA LEU A 5 -14.39 -28.78 -7.84
C LEU A 5 -14.16 -27.27 -7.71
N VAL A 6 -15.10 -26.44 -8.17
CA VAL A 6 -14.98 -24.99 -8.05
C VAL A 6 -14.87 -24.55 -6.59
N VAL A 7 -15.73 -25.08 -5.71
CA VAL A 7 -15.71 -24.70 -4.29
C VAL A 7 -14.39 -25.10 -3.64
N GLU A 8 -13.90 -26.32 -3.91
CA GLU A 8 -12.62 -26.79 -3.38
C GLU A 8 -11.44 -25.97 -3.91
N LEU A 9 -11.41 -25.66 -5.21
CA LEU A 9 -10.35 -24.86 -5.81
C LEU A 9 -10.30 -23.47 -5.20
N VAL A 10 -11.44 -22.80 -5.01
CA VAL A 10 -11.50 -21.50 -4.32
C VAL A 10 -10.97 -21.60 -2.89
N ILE A 11 -11.37 -22.62 -2.12
CA ILE A 11 -10.91 -22.77 -0.74
C ILE A 11 -9.39 -23.01 -0.68
N ARG A 12 -8.85 -23.77 -1.64
CA ARG A 12 -7.42 -24.15 -1.68
C ARG A 12 -6.52 -23.12 -2.36
N SER A 13 -7.08 -22.10 -3.00
CA SER A 13 -6.32 -21.10 -3.76
C SER A 13 -5.70 -19.98 -2.93
N VAL A 14 -5.68 -20.08 -1.59
CA VAL A 14 -5.19 -19.02 -0.68
C VAL A 14 -3.85 -18.46 -1.14
N HIS A 15 -2.90 -19.34 -1.47
CA HIS A 15 -1.52 -19.00 -1.86
C HIS A 15 -1.30 -18.94 -3.38
N SER A 16 -2.34 -19.10 -4.19
CA SER A 16 -2.21 -19.11 -5.65
C SER A 16 -3.26 -18.21 -6.30
N PRO A 17 -2.90 -16.95 -6.60
CA PRO A 17 -3.81 -16.00 -7.25
C PRO A 17 -4.34 -16.48 -8.60
N SER A 18 -3.51 -17.15 -9.41
CA SER A 18 -3.93 -17.67 -10.72
C SER A 18 -5.02 -18.74 -10.57
N ILE A 19 -4.83 -19.70 -9.67
CA ILE A 19 -5.82 -20.75 -9.40
C ILE A 19 -7.13 -20.16 -8.87
N PHE A 20 -7.07 -19.11 -8.05
CA PHE A 20 -8.28 -18.42 -7.60
C PHE A 20 -9.06 -17.86 -8.78
N VAL A 21 -8.39 -17.13 -9.68
CA VAL A 21 -9.02 -16.52 -10.86
C VAL A 21 -9.62 -17.59 -11.78
N GLU A 22 -8.86 -18.63 -12.11
CA GLU A 22 -9.35 -19.73 -12.98
C GLU A 22 -10.55 -20.46 -12.35
N ALA A 23 -10.54 -20.68 -11.03
CA ALA A 23 -11.67 -21.29 -10.34
C ALA A 23 -12.93 -20.42 -10.37
N VAL A 24 -12.76 -19.10 -10.25
CA VAL A 24 -13.87 -18.13 -10.37
C VAL A 24 -14.42 -18.11 -11.79
N GLU A 25 -13.56 -18.06 -12.81
CA GLU A 25 -13.97 -18.12 -14.22
C GLU A 25 -14.72 -19.40 -14.55
N LEU A 26 -14.24 -20.55 -14.06
CA LEU A 26 -14.95 -21.81 -14.18
C LEU A 26 -16.32 -21.75 -13.49
N GLY A 27 -16.39 -21.18 -12.29
CA GLY A 27 -17.65 -20.97 -11.57
C GLY A 27 -18.65 -20.14 -12.38
N ILE A 28 -18.19 -19.07 -13.04
CA ILE A 28 -18.99 -18.22 -13.92
C ILE A 28 -19.48 -19.04 -15.12
N ALA A 29 -18.59 -19.71 -15.85
CA ALA A 29 -18.94 -20.48 -17.03
C ALA A 29 -19.94 -21.62 -16.74
N LEU A 30 -19.85 -22.25 -15.57
CA LEU A 30 -20.79 -23.28 -15.14
C LEU A 30 -22.19 -22.74 -14.82
N LEU A 31 -22.27 -21.47 -14.38
CA LEU A 31 -23.53 -20.80 -14.04
C LEU A 31 -24.11 -20.03 -15.24
N GLU A 32 -23.27 -19.70 -16.22
CA GLU A 32 -23.65 -19.05 -17.47
C GLU A 32 -24.68 -19.89 -18.24
N GLY A 33 -25.65 -19.22 -18.89
CA GLY A 33 -26.75 -19.90 -19.58
C GLY A 33 -27.81 -20.54 -18.67
N GLY A 34 -27.62 -20.52 -17.34
CA GLY A 34 -28.70 -20.78 -16.39
C GLY A 34 -29.02 -22.25 -16.11
N ASN A 35 -28.02 -23.13 -16.05
CA ASN A 35 -28.25 -24.55 -15.76
C ASN A 35 -28.82 -24.77 -14.33
N PRO A 36 -30.11 -25.16 -14.17
CA PRO A 36 -30.76 -25.21 -12.86
C PRO A 36 -30.18 -26.31 -11.95
N ILE A 37 -29.62 -27.37 -12.53
CA ILE A 37 -28.98 -28.47 -11.77
C ILE A 37 -27.70 -27.95 -11.12
N ILE A 38 -26.86 -27.24 -11.88
CA ILE A 38 -25.62 -26.65 -11.38
C ILE A 38 -25.91 -25.54 -10.38
N GLN A 39 -26.85 -24.64 -10.70
CA GLN A 39 -27.24 -23.56 -9.79
C GLN A 39 -27.74 -24.11 -8.44
N LYS A 40 -28.62 -25.12 -8.45
CA LYS A 40 -29.11 -25.75 -7.22
C LYS A 40 -27.98 -26.44 -6.45
N SER A 41 -27.04 -27.07 -7.15
CA SER A 41 -25.88 -27.72 -6.53
C SER A 41 -24.95 -26.70 -5.87
N MET A 42 -24.61 -25.61 -6.56
CA MET A 42 -23.82 -24.52 -6.01
C MET A 42 -24.52 -23.86 -4.82
N TYR A 43 -25.79 -23.51 -4.97
CA TYR A 43 -26.59 -22.93 -3.91
C TYR A 43 -26.58 -23.79 -2.64
N SER A 44 -26.85 -25.10 -2.78
CA SER A 44 -26.85 -26.02 -1.64
C SER A 44 -25.50 -26.10 -0.92
N LYS A 45 -24.38 -25.94 -1.65
CA LYS A 45 -23.03 -25.94 -1.05
C LYS A 45 -22.71 -24.64 -0.33
N LEU A 46 -23.27 -23.54 -0.80
CA LEU A 46 -23.02 -22.20 -0.26
C LEU A 46 -24.00 -21.82 0.86
N LEU A 47 -25.09 -22.58 1.06
CA LEU A 47 -26.13 -22.24 2.03
C LEU A 47 -25.75 -22.55 3.49
N GLY A 48 -24.77 -23.42 3.76
CA GLY A 48 -24.41 -23.73 5.15
C GLY A 48 -23.19 -24.64 5.30
N GLY A 49 -22.60 -24.58 6.50
CA GLY A 49 -21.47 -25.41 6.93
C GLY A 49 -20.11 -24.72 6.83
N ASP A 50 -19.08 -25.42 7.32
CA ASP A 50 -17.69 -24.92 7.33
C ASP A 50 -17.16 -24.64 5.92
N LEU A 51 -17.65 -25.39 4.92
CA LEU A 51 -17.29 -25.23 3.53
C LEU A 51 -17.66 -23.83 3.01
N SER A 52 -18.88 -23.37 3.25
CA SER A 52 -19.32 -22.05 2.77
C SER A 52 -18.60 -20.92 3.51
N GLN A 53 -18.34 -21.09 4.82
CA GLN A 53 -17.53 -20.14 5.59
C GLN A 53 -16.11 -20.01 5.01
N ALA A 54 -15.43 -21.12 4.76
CA ALA A 54 -14.09 -21.11 4.16
C ALA A 54 -14.10 -20.48 2.76
N PHE A 55 -15.07 -20.84 1.93
CA PHE A 55 -15.24 -20.29 0.59
C PHE A 55 -15.40 -18.76 0.62
N PHE A 56 -16.36 -18.26 1.41
CA PHE A 56 -16.61 -16.82 1.50
C PHE A 56 -15.47 -16.07 2.19
N LYS A 57 -14.76 -16.70 3.13
CA LYS A 57 -13.57 -16.10 3.73
C LYS A 57 -12.49 -15.83 2.68
N VAL A 58 -12.24 -16.75 1.74
CA VAL A 58 -11.28 -16.51 0.66
C VAL A 58 -11.70 -15.32 -0.19
N PHE A 59 -12.97 -15.26 -0.61
CA PHE A 59 -13.46 -14.10 -1.36
C PHE A 59 -13.34 -12.79 -0.60
N TYR A 60 -13.66 -12.78 0.69
CA TYR A 60 -13.54 -11.62 1.55
C TYR A 60 -12.09 -11.12 1.63
N ASP A 61 -11.14 -12.04 1.90
CA ASP A 61 -9.73 -11.71 2.02
C ASP A 61 -9.19 -11.17 0.68
N LYS A 62 -9.49 -11.84 -0.43
CA LYS A 62 -9.05 -11.40 -1.78
C LYS A 62 -9.63 -10.04 -2.16
N MET A 63 -10.89 -9.76 -1.81
CA MET A 63 -11.51 -8.47 -2.06
C MET A 63 -10.87 -7.37 -1.19
N ARG A 64 -10.54 -7.66 0.06
CA ARG A 64 -9.80 -6.74 0.93
C ARG A 64 -8.41 -6.42 0.41
N ASP A 65 -7.67 -7.44 -0.04
CA ASP A 65 -6.34 -7.28 -0.63
C ASP A 65 -6.41 -6.39 -1.88
N ALA A 66 -7.34 -6.69 -2.79
CA ALA A 66 -7.56 -5.89 -4.00
C ALA A 66 -7.94 -4.43 -3.68
N GLN A 67 -8.79 -4.20 -2.69
CA GLN A 67 -9.14 -2.84 -2.24
C GLN A 67 -7.91 -2.10 -1.68
N GLN A 68 -7.04 -2.78 -0.95
CA GLN A 68 -5.82 -2.18 -0.40
C GLN A 68 -4.81 -1.85 -1.51
N GLU A 69 -4.66 -2.73 -2.51
CA GLU A 69 -3.82 -2.50 -3.69
C GLU A 69 -4.31 -1.30 -4.51
N ILE A 70 -5.61 -1.21 -4.77
CA ILE A 70 -6.22 -0.06 -5.45
C ILE A 70 -5.97 1.23 -4.66
N LYS A 71 -6.19 1.22 -3.34
CA LYS A 71 -5.91 2.41 -2.52
C LYS A 71 -4.44 2.81 -2.60
N SER A 72 -3.52 1.86 -2.43
CA SER A 72 -2.07 2.14 -2.49
C SER A 72 -1.60 2.71 -3.83
N THR A 73 -2.27 2.36 -4.93
CA THR A 73 -1.91 2.82 -6.29
C THR A 73 -2.64 4.10 -6.69
N VAL A 74 -3.86 4.32 -6.19
CA VAL A 74 -4.68 5.51 -6.50
C VAL A 74 -4.40 6.68 -5.56
N THR A 75 -3.98 6.44 -4.32
CA THR A 75 -3.39 7.49 -3.48
C THR A 75 -1.92 7.66 -3.83
N VAL A 76 -1.64 8.51 -4.82
CA VAL A 76 -0.40 9.31 -4.78
C VAL A 76 -0.45 10.13 -3.49
N ASN A 77 0.13 9.57 -2.42
CA ASN A 77 0.05 10.09 -1.07
C ASN A 77 0.98 11.31 -0.94
N THR A 78 0.61 12.43 -1.56
CA THR A 78 1.28 13.73 -1.35
C THR A 78 1.13 14.23 0.09
N SER A 79 0.18 13.65 0.84
CA SER A 79 -0.05 13.87 2.27
C SER A 79 1.13 13.42 3.15
N ASP A 80 1.76 12.27 2.85
CA ASP A 80 2.87 11.74 3.66
C ASP A 80 4.17 12.54 3.47
N ILE A 81 4.37 13.13 2.29
CA ILE A 81 5.50 14.06 2.03
C ILE A 81 5.26 15.40 2.76
N ALA A 82 4.01 15.88 2.82
CA ALA A 82 3.67 17.14 3.48
C ALA A 82 3.69 17.04 5.03
N ALA A 83 3.32 15.90 5.61
CA ALA A 83 3.37 15.68 7.06
C ALA A 83 4.80 15.71 7.61
N LYS A 84 5.79 15.18 6.85
CA LYS A 84 7.22 15.28 7.17
C LYS A 84 7.79 16.71 7.02
N ALA A 85 7.17 17.56 6.21
CA ALA A 85 7.60 18.95 5.99
C ALA A 85 7.00 19.95 6.99
N HIS A 86 5.93 19.57 7.70
CA HIS A 86 5.29 20.41 8.72
C HIS A 86 5.78 20.15 10.14
N GLU A 87 6.33 18.98 10.46
CA GLU A 87 7.01 18.74 11.75
C GLU A 87 8.32 19.56 11.88
N ASP A 88 8.95 19.96 10.78
CA ASP A 88 10.20 20.73 10.78
C ASP A 88 10.01 22.26 10.92
N LYS A 89 8.77 22.76 10.89
CA LYS A 89 8.48 24.21 11.04
C LYS A 89 7.91 24.61 12.40
N GLU A 90 7.44 23.68 13.21
CA GLU A 90 6.91 23.98 14.56
C GLU A 90 7.94 23.80 15.69
N SER A 91 9.11 23.24 15.40
CA SER A 91 10.23 23.08 16.35
C SER A 91 11.17 24.30 16.42
N GLY A 92 10.78 25.44 15.84
CA GLY A 92 11.60 26.66 15.78
C GLY A 92 11.45 27.65 16.94
N LYS A 93 10.59 27.40 17.94
CA LYS A 93 10.33 28.36 19.04
C LYS A 93 10.51 27.84 20.47
N GLU A 94 10.86 26.57 20.68
CA GLU A 94 10.94 25.99 22.03
C GLU A 94 12.28 25.28 22.35
N LEU A 95 13.39 25.71 21.78
CA LEU A 95 14.71 25.10 22.01
C LEU A 95 15.53 25.69 23.18
N ASP A 96 15.00 26.65 23.95
CA ASP A 96 15.72 27.22 25.11
C ASP A 96 15.53 26.42 26.42
N LYS A 97 14.74 25.33 26.43
CA LYS A 97 14.46 24.60 27.67
C LYS A 97 14.39 23.09 27.52
N MET A 98 15.42 22.45 26.97
CA MET A 98 15.60 21.03 27.26
C MET A 98 17.06 20.59 27.27
N ASN A 99 17.82 21.24 28.15
CA ASN A 99 18.97 20.60 28.76
C ASN A 99 18.43 19.37 29.53
N LYS A 100 18.97 18.16 29.25
CA LYS A 100 18.80 16.89 29.99
C LYS A 100 17.68 15.94 29.52
N LYS A 101 17.98 15.04 28.57
CA LYS A 101 17.83 13.57 28.75
C LYS A 101 18.39 12.76 27.58
N LYS A 102 19.22 11.77 27.95
CA LYS A 102 19.76 10.70 27.09
C LYS A 102 18.66 9.78 26.54
N GLY A 103 18.76 9.46 25.24
CA GLY A 103 18.95 8.09 24.77
C GLY A 103 17.73 7.33 24.23
N LYS A 104 17.66 7.15 22.90
CA LYS A 104 17.69 5.83 22.18
C LYS A 104 17.33 6.02 20.69
N SER A 105 18.32 5.97 19.82
CA SER A 105 18.16 5.48 18.45
C SER A 105 19.41 4.70 18.06
N ASN A 106 19.20 3.54 17.45
CA ASN A 106 20.25 2.64 17.00
C ASN A 106 21.22 3.34 16.05
N GLY A 107 22.50 3.38 16.43
CA GLY A 107 23.59 3.08 15.50
C GLY A 107 24.07 4.15 14.52
N MET A 108 23.90 5.44 14.80
CA MET A 108 24.67 6.48 14.09
C MET A 108 25.11 7.56 15.07
N VAL A 109 26.41 7.63 15.36
CA VAL A 109 27.00 8.74 16.11
C VAL A 109 27.19 9.87 15.10
N ILE A 110 26.33 10.88 15.13
CA ILE A 110 26.59 12.12 14.38
C ILE A 110 27.76 12.79 15.08
N THR A 111 28.94 12.76 14.45
CA THR A 111 30.10 13.52 14.91
C THR A 111 29.92 14.99 14.52
N ASP A 112 30.60 15.89 15.24
CA ASP A 112 30.50 17.33 14.96
C ASP A 112 30.96 17.65 13.53
N GLU A 113 31.89 16.87 12.95
CA GLU A 113 32.31 17.03 11.56
C GLU A 113 31.17 16.71 10.58
N MET A 114 30.45 15.60 10.77
CA MET A 114 29.33 15.23 9.90
C MET A 114 28.19 16.27 9.94
N ARG A 115 28.00 16.92 11.09
CA ARG A 115 27.01 18.00 11.22
C ARG A 115 27.43 19.25 10.45
N GLU A 116 28.71 19.59 10.47
CA GLU A 116 29.25 20.74 9.76
C GLU A 116 29.27 20.53 8.24
N GLU A 117 29.63 19.33 7.78
CA GLU A 117 29.55 18.93 6.38
C GLU A 117 28.11 19.02 5.85
N LEU A 118 27.13 18.52 6.62
CA LEU A 118 25.73 18.59 6.24
C LEU A 118 25.25 20.04 6.11
N ASN A 119 25.67 20.92 7.03
CA ASN A 119 25.34 22.34 6.98
C ASN A 119 25.98 23.05 5.77
N GLN A 120 27.23 22.73 5.42
CA GLN A 120 27.86 23.26 4.21
C GLN A 120 27.16 22.76 2.94
N ALA A 121 26.81 21.49 2.88
CA ALA A 121 26.07 20.92 1.75
C ALA A 121 24.68 21.56 1.58
N ALA A 122 23.98 21.80 2.70
CA ALA A 122 22.70 22.50 2.71
C ALA A 122 22.84 23.96 2.23
N ALA A 123 23.87 24.67 2.68
CA ALA A 123 24.16 26.04 2.25
C ALA A 123 24.51 26.11 0.75
N ALA A 124 25.36 25.19 0.27
CA ALA A 124 25.73 25.10 -1.15
C ALA A 124 24.50 24.79 -2.03
N THR A 125 23.63 23.89 -1.58
CA THR A 125 22.39 23.54 -2.29
C THR A 125 21.43 24.74 -2.34
N SER A 126 21.27 25.46 -1.22
CA SER A 126 20.44 26.67 -1.15
C SER A 126 20.97 27.78 -2.06
N GLN A 127 22.29 27.97 -2.12
CA GLN A 127 22.92 28.90 -3.05
C GLN A 127 22.74 28.47 -4.50
N ALA A 128 22.95 27.20 -4.84
CA ALA A 128 22.71 26.71 -6.20
C ALA A 128 21.25 26.92 -6.63
N TYR A 129 20.30 26.65 -5.74
CA TYR A 129 18.87 26.82 -6.01
C TYR A 129 18.46 28.28 -6.18
N SER A 130 19.04 29.19 -5.39
CA SER A 130 18.80 30.64 -5.55
C SER A 130 19.44 31.18 -6.83
N THR A 131 20.61 30.66 -7.21
CA THR A 131 21.27 31.02 -8.47
C THR A 131 20.44 30.56 -9.67
N VAL A 132 19.95 29.33 -9.68
CA VAL A 132 19.08 28.78 -10.75
C VAL A 132 17.77 29.55 -10.84
N ARG A 133 17.19 29.99 -9.71
CA ARG A 133 15.94 30.76 -9.71
C ARG A 133 16.13 32.22 -10.17
N ASN A 134 17.34 32.77 -10.03
CA ASN A 134 17.69 34.09 -10.58
C ASN A 134 18.07 34.05 -12.06
N ILE A 135 18.35 32.87 -12.63
CA ILE A 135 18.50 32.68 -14.07
C ILE A 135 17.09 32.55 -14.66
N THR A 136 16.50 33.71 -14.99
CA THR A 136 15.25 33.78 -15.76
C THR A 136 15.49 33.16 -17.15
N PRO A 137 14.56 32.36 -17.73
CA PRO A 137 14.63 31.97 -19.12
C PRO A 137 14.28 33.19 -19.97
N GLY A 138 15.31 33.83 -20.52
CA GLY A 138 15.17 35.03 -21.34
C GLY A 138 16.11 35.00 -22.53
N GLU A 139 15.90 34.05 -23.44
CA GLU A 139 16.40 34.12 -24.81
C GLU A 139 15.36 33.49 -25.76
N GLU A 140 14.48 34.31 -26.33
CA GLU A 140 14.08 34.18 -27.74
C GLU A 140 13.74 35.58 -28.30
N SER A 141 14.48 35.95 -29.36
CA SER A 141 14.38 37.12 -30.27
C SER A 141 15.31 38.30 -30.00
#